data_AF-A0A3D2WI05-F1
#
_entry.id   AF-A0A3D2WI05-F1
#
_cell.length_a   1.000
_cell.length_b   1.000
_cell.length_c   1.000
_cell.angle_alpha   90.00
_cell.angle_beta   90.00
_cell.angle_gamma   90.00
#
_symmetry.space_group_name_H-M   'P 1'
#
loop_
_entity.id
_entity.type
_entity.pdbx_description
1 polymer ?
#
loop_
_entity_poly.entity_id
_entity_poly.type
_entity_poly.pdbx_seq_one_letter_code
_entity_poly.pdbx_strand_id
1 'polypeptide(L)'
;YLDELDVEGIAKRNGKKNLPFSSDKSPDSAELTIKGAIEKKIHQASLSAQKAYDAVASSIESISIEAEASLLLQLSDSFEKESAVELTAYKTEHSQAKSEVDRLETDFEQFKRQNNLRREADYPESKWLVYGIAAFIVLGETCLNAMFFAEGNDLGLFGGAGQALVASLINLVIGWLVGGMCLRYLNHVDKVKKVAAGVGGTVLICLALAWNLLVGQYRTALSIDPDNANALAVERFIESPFALSQTASWMLFGIGLLLTTIVIIDAYKSDDAYPKFGKIDRKLRDAIDDLAEVLNEWHRSMNELHAEYLEKVDENFHICQERADRLERSHRTIKQQISILDRFVAAHKQVFESCVLTYRQINKQNREDEAPSYFDLGPQSEFSHDFHPDAVEDKRSVVRQRRDEIANRLPEIKNQLLQIYKEKVEEL
;
A
#
# COMPACT_ATOMS: atom_id res chain seq x y z
N TYR A 1 49.36 7.08 41.98
CA TYR A 1 50.04 6.04 42.77
C TYR A 1 51.00 6.57 43.81
N LEU A 2 52.11 7.25 43.45
CA LEU A 2 53.06 7.76 44.47
C LEU A 2 52.41 8.77 45.43
N ASP A 3 51.67 9.74 44.90
CA ASP A 3 50.93 10.73 45.71
C ASP A 3 49.68 10.13 46.37
N GLU A 4 48.98 9.24 45.65
CA GLU A 4 47.75 8.56 46.11
C GLU A 4 48.00 7.66 47.33
N LEU A 5 49.22 7.10 47.46
CA LEU A 5 49.63 6.24 48.56
C LEU A 5 50.58 6.93 49.55
N ASP A 6 50.85 8.24 49.39
CA ASP A 6 51.81 9.01 50.20
C ASP A 6 53.17 8.29 50.36
N VAL A 7 53.66 7.67 49.28
CA VAL A 7 54.82 6.76 49.34
C VAL A 7 56.05 7.48 49.88
N GLU A 8 56.30 8.72 49.44
CA GLU A 8 57.43 9.52 49.91
C GLU A 8 57.29 9.94 51.38
N GLY A 9 56.10 10.37 51.80
CA GLY A 9 55.85 10.79 53.18
C GLY A 9 55.98 9.63 54.15
N ILE A 10 55.45 8.45 53.80
CA ILE A 10 55.62 7.22 54.58
C ILE A 10 57.10 6.80 54.60
N ALA A 11 57.80 6.84 53.47
CA ALA A 11 59.23 6.48 53.39
C ALA A 11 60.10 7.35 54.32
N LYS A 12 59.90 8.67 54.32
CA LYS A 12 60.63 9.61 55.21
C LYS A 12 60.32 9.34 56.68
N ARG A 13 59.05 9.09 57.02
CA ARG A 13 58.64 8.78 58.41
C ARG A 13 59.22 7.47 58.91
N ASN A 14 59.21 6.43 58.08
CA ASN A 14 59.71 5.10 58.43
C ASN A 14 61.25 5.08 58.47
N GLY A 15 61.91 5.78 57.54
CA GLY A 15 63.36 5.98 57.55
C GLY A 15 63.86 6.59 58.86
N LYS A 16 63.25 7.71 59.31
CA LYS A 16 63.59 8.36 60.59
C LYS A 16 63.38 7.47 61.83
N LYS A 17 62.53 6.46 61.72
CA LYS A 17 62.26 5.48 62.80
C LYS A 17 63.07 4.19 62.63
N ASN A 18 63.96 4.12 61.63
CA ASN A 18 64.69 2.92 61.25
C ASN A 18 63.79 1.69 61.02
N LEU A 19 62.58 1.90 60.47
CA LEU A 19 61.65 0.85 60.08
C LEU A 19 61.75 0.63 58.56
N PRO A 20 61.78 -0.62 58.05
CA PRO A 20 61.95 -1.87 58.80
C PRO A 20 63.35 -1.95 59.43
N PHE A 21 63.48 -2.73 60.50
CA PHE A 21 64.75 -2.91 61.22
C PHE A 21 65.76 -3.65 60.34
N SER A 22 67.06 -3.43 60.58
CA SER A 22 68.15 -4.08 59.85
C SER A 22 68.09 -5.62 59.88
N SER A 23 67.50 -6.21 60.93
CA SER A 23 67.29 -7.66 61.09
C SER A 23 66.06 -8.22 60.35
N ASP A 24 65.17 -7.37 59.83
CA ASP A 24 63.96 -7.80 59.14
C ASP A 24 64.28 -8.44 57.79
N LYS A 25 63.61 -9.55 57.49
CA LYS A 25 63.80 -10.33 56.26
C LYS A 25 62.61 -10.24 55.29
N SER A 26 61.59 -9.48 55.67
CA SER A 26 60.30 -9.43 54.96
C SER A 26 59.85 -7.98 54.76
N PRO A 27 59.02 -7.71 53.73
CA PRO A 27 58.44 -6.39 53.49
C PRO A 27 57.68 -5.84 54.70
N ASP A 28 57.80 -4.54 54.94
CA ASP A 28 57.12 -3.87 56.03
C ASP A 28 55.65 -3.50 55.69
N SER A 29 54.95 -2.92 56.67
CA SER A 29 53.56 -2.51 56.49
C SER A 29 53.36 -1.52 55.33
N ALA A 30 54.36 -0.70 54.97
CA ALA A 30 54.23 0.27 53.88
C ALA A 30 54.31 -0.44 52.52
N GLU A 31 55.31 -1.30 52.33
CA GLU A 31 55.44 -2.14 51.14
C GLU A 31 54.21 -3.06 50.95
N LEU A 32 53.70 -3.65 52.04
CA LEU A 32 52.46 -4.44 52.02
C LEU A 32 51.22 -3.60 51.68
N THR A 33 51.15 -2.34 52.12
CA THR A 33 50.04 -1.44 51.76
C THR A 33 50.05 -1.11 50.26
N ILE A 34 51.24 -0.84 49.70
CA ILE A 34 51.42 -0.61 48.26
C ILE A 34 51.02 -1.87 47.48
N LYS A 35 51.45 -3.05 47.94
CA LYS A 35 51.08 -4.34 47.33
C LYS A 35 49.56 -4.54 47.33
N GLY A 36 48.91 -4.40 48.49
CA GLY A 36 47.47 -4.57 48.63
C GLY A 36 46.63 -3.58 47.80
N ALA A 37 47.11 -2.34 47.60
CA ALA A 37 46.46 -1.37 46.73
C ALA A 37 46.49 -1.80 45.25
N ILE A 38 47.60 -2.38 44.79
CA ILE A 38 47.76 -2.90 43.44
C ILE A 38 46.93 -4.18 43.25
N GLU A 39 46.99 -5.12 44.20
CA GLU A 39 46.17 -6.33 44.22
C GLU A 39 44.68 -6.00 44.15
N LYS A 40 44.22 -5.00 44.92
CA LYS A 40 42.82 -4.54 44.88
C LYS A 40 42.41 -4.04 43.49
N LYS A 41 43.25 -3.27 42.81
CA LYS A 41 42.94 -2.76 41.46
C LYS A 41 42.96 -3.88 40.42
N ILE A 42 43.90 -4.81 40.51
CA ILE A 42 43.95 -6.00 39.65
C ILE A 42 42.71 -6.88 39.86
N HIS A 43 42.30 -7.10 41.11
CA HIS A 43 41.10 -7.86 41.44
C HIS A 43 39.83 -7.19 40.91
N GLN A 44 39.69 -5.87 41.05
CA GLN A 44 38.57 -5.11 40.48
C GLN A 44 38.51 -5.18 38.95
N ALA A 45 39.68 -5.09 38.29
CA ALA A 45 39.78 -5.27 36.84
C ALA A 45 39.41 -6.70 36.42
N SER A 46 39.83 -7.70 37.19
CA SER A 46 39.50 -9.11 36.97
C SER A 46 37.99 -9.36 37.05
N LEU A 47 37.31 -8.82 38.07
CA LEU A 47 35.84 -8.91 38.20
C LEU A 47 35.11 -8.21 37.04
N SER A 48 35.64 -7.09 36.57
CA SER A 48 35.06 -6.35 35.44
C SER A 48 35.24 -7.12 34.12
N ALA A 49 36.42 -7.72 33.91
CA ALA A 49 36.70 -8.58 32.79
C ALA A 49 35.82 -9.84 32.79
N GLN A 50 35.60 -10.45 33.96
CA GLN A 50 34.71 -11.61 34.08
C GLN A 50 33.28 -11.28 33.66
N LYS A 51 32.70 -10.17 34.16
CA LYS A 51 31.35 -9.75 33.76
C LYS A 51 31.24 -9.49 32.25
N ALA A 52 32.26 -8.84 31.68
CA ALA A 52 32.30 -8.55 30.26
C ALA A 52 32.45 -9.83 29.42
N TYR A 53 33.20 -10.80 29.93
CA TYR A 53 33.34 -12.13 29.35
C TYR A 53 32.01 -12.88 29.36
N ASP A 54 31.34 -12.98 30.51
CA ASP A 54 30.09 -13.73 30.68
C ASP A 54 29.00 -13.21 29.73
N ALA A 55 28.91 -11.88 29.54
CA ALA A 55 27.99 -11.28 28.59
C ALA A 55 28.27 -11.68 27.14
N VAL A 56 29.54 -11.71 26.73
CA VAL A 56 29.93 -12.11 25.38
C VAL A 56 29.79 -13.63 25.19
N ALA A 57 30.12 -14.42 26.20
CA ALA A 57 29.95 -15.88 26.20
C ALA A 57 28.48 -16.27 26.02
N SER A 58 27.58 -15.67 26.80
CA SER A 58 26.12 -15.87 26.63
C SER A 58 25.62 -15.43 25.25
N SER A 59 26.19 -14.35 24.70
CA SER A 59 25.88 -13.94 23.32
C SER A 59 26.37 -14.95 22.28
N ILE A 60 27.52 -15.60 22.48
CA ILE A 60 28.03 -16.65 21.58
C ILE A 60 27.13 -17.88 21.62
N GLU A 61 26.72 -18.33 22.81
CA GLU A 61 25.87 -19.52 22.98
C GLU A 61 24.50 -19.38 22.29
N SER A 62 23.95 -18.17 22.29
CA SER A 62 22.66 -17.87 21.65
C SER A 62 22.75 -17.66 20.14
N ILE A 63 23.94 -17.55 19.55
CA ILE A 63 24.10 -17.43 18.11
C ILE A 63 23.93 -18.81 17.45
N SER A 64 22.89 -18.92 16.65
CA SER A 64 22.60 -20.05 15.77
C SER A 64 22.06 -19.51 14.44
N ILE A 65 22.34 -20.20 13.34
CA ILE A 65 21.79 -19.88 12.01
C ILE A 65 20.89 -21.01 11.49
N GLU A 66 20.69 -22.06 12.27
CA GLU A 66 20.03 -23.29 11.88
C GLU A 66 18.55 -23.09 11.56
N ALA A 67 17.89 -22.16 12.25
CA ALA A 67 16.49 -21.82 11.99
C ALA A 67 16.32 -21.17 10.61
N GLU A 68 17.09 -20.12 10.32
CA GLU A 68 17.07 -19.41 9.04
C GLU A 68 17.56 -20.30 7.90
N ALA A 69 18.60 -21.10 8.15
CA ALA A 69 19.08 -22.11 7.22
C ALA A 69 17.97 -23.09 6.84
N SER A 70 17.27 -23.62 7.84
CA SER A 70 16.19 -24.59 7.59
C SER A 70 15.02 -23.96 6.85
N LEU A 71 14.67 -22.71 7.20
CA LEU A 71 13.63 -21.95 6.53
C LEU A 71 13.97 -21.74 5.05
N LEU A 72 15.19 -21.28 4.74
CA LEU A 72 15.66 -21.09 3.36
C LEU A 72 15.51 -22.35 2.50
N LEU A 73 15.78 -23.52 3.07
CA LEU A 73 15.65 -24.79 2.37
C LEU A 73 14.19 -25.23 2.15
N GLN A 74 13.26 -24.69 2.92
CA GLN A 74 11.82 -24.99 2.83
C GLN A 74 11.05 -23.94 2.02
N LEU A 75 11.65 -22.81 1.66
CA LEU A 75 10.97 -21.73 0.95
C LEU A 75 10.39 -22.18 -0.40
N SER A 76 11.12 -23.00 -1.16
CA SER A 76 10.62 -23.56 -2.43
C SER A 76 9.34 -24.39 -2.21
N ASP A 77 9.32 -25.28 -1.22
CA ASP A 77 8.16 -26.13 -0.90
C ASP A 77 6.97 -25.30 -0.38
N SER A 78 7.24 -24.25 0.40
CA SER A 78 6.20 -23.33 0.87
C SER A 78 5.59 -22.53 -0.28
N PHE A 79 6.43 -22.03 -1.20
CA PHE A 79 5.99 -21.33 -2.40
C PHE A 79 5.16 -22.24 -3.31
N GLU A 80 5.57 -23.51 -3.49
CA GLU A 80 4.80 -24.49 -4.26
C GLU A 80 3.40 -24.69 -3.70
N LYS A 81 3.27 -24.82 -2.37
CA LYS A 81 1.98 -24.99 -1.70
C LYS A 81 1.10 -23.75 -1.85
N GLU A 82 1.67 -22.56 -1.61
CA GLU A 82 0.91 -21.31 -1.62
C GLU A 82 0.49 -20.93 -3.05
N SER A 83 1.38 -21.10 -4.03
CA SER A 83 1.05 -20.92 -5.45
C SER A 83 -0.01 -21.91 -5.96
N ALA A 84 -0.03 -23.15 -5.45
CA ALA A 84 -1.08 -24.12 -5.76
C ALA A 84 -2.44 -23.71 -5.18
N VAL A 85 -2.47 -23.07 -4.01
CA VAL A 85 -3.69 -22.50 -3.42
C VAL A 85 -4.19 -21.35 -4.28
N GLU A 86 -3.32 -20.41 -4.67
CA GLU A 86 -3.65 -19.30 -5.58
C GLU A 86 -4.21 -19.79 -6.92
N LEU A 87 -3.57 -20.80 -7.53
CA LEU A 87 -4.04 -21.39 -8.78
C LEU A 87 -5.41 -22.08 -8.62
N THR A 88 -5.66 -22.74 -7.49
CA THR A 88 -6.96 -23.36 -7.21
C THR A 88 -8.07 -22.33 -7.03
N ALA A 89 -7.76 -21.21 -6.36
CA ALA A 89 -8.67 -20.08 -6.21
C ALA A 89 -9.02 -19.48 -7.59
N TYR A 90 -8.00 -19.19 -8.41
CA TYR A 90 -8.20 -18.73 -9.78
C TYR A 90 -9.05 -19.68 -10.62
N LYS A 91 -8.74 -20.99 -10.63
CA LYS A 91 -9.51 -21.98 -11.39
C LYS A 91 -11.00 -21.99 -10.99
N THR A 92 -11.27 -21.75 -9.71
CA THR A 92 -12.64 -21.67 -9.19
C THR A 92 -13.35 -20.41 -9.67
N GLU A 93 -12.71 -19.25 -9.53
CA GLU A 93 -13.26 -17.95 -9.94
C GLU A 93 -13.43 -17.84 -11.46
N HIS A 94 -12.39 -18.24 -12.21
CA HIS A 94 -12.43 -18.31 -13.67
C HIS A 94 -13.56 -19.22 -14.16
N SER A 95 -13.77 -20.39 -13.54
CA SER A 95 -14.88 -21.28 -13.90
C SER A 95 -16.26 -20.63 -13.68
N GLN A 96 -16.42 -19.87 -12.60
CA GLN A 96 -17.66 -19.13 -12.32
C GLN A 96 -17.89 -18.02 -13.34
N ALA A 97 -16.87 -17.19 -13.59
CA ALA A 97 -16.93 -16.11 -14.58
C ALA A 97 -17.16 -16.65 -15.99
N LYS A 98 -16.49 -17.75 -16.36
CA LYS A 98 -16.67 -18.40 -17.66
C LYS A 98 -18.09 -18.95 -17.83
N SER A 99 -18.65 -19.57 -16.80
CA SER A 99 -20.03 -20.06 -16.80
C SER A 99 -21.05 -18.92 -16.97
N GLU A 100 -20.79 -17.76 -16.35
CA GLU A 100 -21.60 -16.56 -16.55
C GLU A 100 -21.52 -16.07 -18.00
N VAL A 101 -20.32 -16.00 -18.58
CA VAL A 101 -20.11 -15.66 -19.99
C VAL A 101 -20.85 -16.64 -20.90
N ASP A 102 -20.70 -17.95 -20.70
CA ASP A 102 -21.37 -18.98 -21.51
C ASP A 102 -22.90 -18.85 -21.46
N ARG A 103 -23.44 -18.55 -20.28
CA ARG A 103 -24.88 -18.29 -20.11
C ARG A 103 -25.31 -17.05 -20.87
N LEU A 104 -24.59 -15.95 -20.74
CA LEU A 104 -24.92 -14.68 -21.40
C LEU A 104 -24.72 -14.74 -22.91
N GLU A 105 -23.72 -15.47 -23.40
CA GLU A 105 -23.53 -15.76 -24.83
C GLU A 105 -24.72 -16.57 -25.38
N THR A 106 -25.17 -17.57 -24.63
CA THR A 106 -26.35 -18.37 -24.99
C THR A 106 -27.60 -17.48 -25.05
N ASP A 107 -27.82 -16.64 -24.05
CA ASP A 107 -28.93 -15.69 -24.00
C ASP A 107 -28.87 -14.67 -25.16
N PHE A 108 -27.67 -14.18 -25.48
CA PHE A 108 -27.41 -13.24 -26.57
C PHE A 108 -27.72 -13.85 -27.94
N GLU A 109 -27.21 -15.07 -28.21
CA GLU A 109 -27.48 -15.78 -29.45
C GLU A 109 -28.93 -16.23 -29.57
N GLN A 110 -29.55 -16.66 -28.46
CA GLN A 110 -30.99 -16.94 -28.43
C GLN A 110 -31.80 -15.69 -28.74
N PHE A 111 -31.44 -14.54 -28.16
CA PHE A 111 -32.08 -13.26 -28.43
C PHE A 111 -31.94 -12.88 -29.91
N LYS A 112 -30.75 -13.00 -30.51
CA LYS A 112 -30.53 -12.73 -31.93
C LYS A 112 -31.38 -13.63 -32.83
N ARG A 113 -31.45 -14.93 -32.54
CA ARG A 113 -32.26 -15.90 -33.29
C ARG A 113 -33.76 -15.60 -33.18
N GLN A 114 -34.27 -15.37 -31.98
CA GLN A 114 -35.70 -15.05 -31.76
C GLN A 114 -36.12 -13.75 -32.45
N ASN A 115 -35.19 -12.80 -32.60
CA ASN A 115 -35.46 -11.48 -33.15
C ASN A 115 -34.96 -11.29 -34.60
N ASN A 116 -34.46 -12.35 -35.26
CA ASN A 116 -33.89 -12.31 -36.61
C ASN A 116 -32.76 -11.27 -36.81
N LEU A 117 -31.95 -11.06 -35.78
CA LEU A 117 -30.84 -10.10 -35.81
C LEU A 117 -29.56 -10.80 -36.30
N ARG A 118 -28.95 -10.26 -37.37
CA ARG A 118 -27.67 -10.74 -37.94
C ARG A 118 -26.50 -9.78 -37.73
N ARG A 119 -26.78 -8.57 -37.25
CA ARG A 119 -25.79 -7.54 -36.95
C ARG A 119 -25.39 -7.58 -35.48
N GLU A 120 -24.31 -6.91 -35.16
CA GLU A 120 -23.93 -6.56 -33.79
C GLU A 120 -24.76 -5.39 -33.26
N ALA A 121 -24.75 -5.21 -31.94
CA ALA A 121 -25.41 -4.08 -31.32
C ALA A 121 -24.64 -2.79 -31.63
N ASP A 122 -25.39 -1.74 -31.94
CA ASP A 122 -24.87 -0.41 -32.28
C ASP A 122 -25.52 0.61 -31.35
N TYR A 123 -24.73 1.18 -30.46
CA TYR A 123 -25.16 2.17 -29.47
C TYR A 123 -24.02 3.14 -29.17
N PRO A 124 -24.33 4.37 -28.73
CA PRO A 124 -23.30 5.36 -28.44
C PRO A 124 -22.42 4.89 -27.27
N GLU A 125 -21.12 5.13 -27.38
CA GLU A 125 -20.13 4.81 -26.33
C GLU A 125 -20.45 5.51 -25.01
N SER A 126 -20.97 6.76 -25.08
CA SER A 126 -21.32 7.55 -23.90
C SER A 126 -22.79 7.92 -23.87
N LYS A 127 -23.52 7.37 -22.89
CA LYS A 127 -24.91 7.77 -22.59
C LYS A 127 -25.00 9.18 -22.02
N TRP A 128 -23.95 9.65 -21.35
CA TRP A 128 -23.90 11.00 -20.77
C TRP A 128 -23.96 12.08 -21.84
N LEU A 129 -23.35 11.85 -23.00
CA LEU A 129 -23.42 12.78 -24.12
C LEU A 129 -24.87 12.98 -24.60
N VAL A 130 -25.62 11.88 -24.71
CA VAL A 130 -27.02 11.92 -25.14
C VAL A 130 -27.90 12.67 -24.15
N TYR A 131 -27.75 12.39 -22.84
CA TYR A 131 -28.47 13.16 -21.82
C TYR A 131 -28.06 14.64 -21.78
N GLY A 132 -26.79 14.94 -22.06
CA GLY A 132 -26.30 16.32 -22.17
C GLY A 132 -26.92 17.09 -23.34
N ILE A 133 -27.04 16.46 -24.51
CA ILE A 133 -27.71 17.04 -25.68
C ILE A 133 -29.18 17.31 -25.37
N ALA A 134 -29.89 16.34 -24.79
CA ALA A 134 -31.29 16.52 -24.39
C ALA A 134 -31.48 17.68 -23.39
N ALA A 135 -30.60 17.79 -22.39
CA ALA A 135 -30.63 18.90 -21.43
C ALA A 135 -30.36 20.25 -22.11
N PHE A 136 -29.40 20.31 -23.03
CA PHE A 136 -29.10 21.52 -23.80
C PHE A 136 -30.29 21.96 -24.66
N ILE A 137 -30.99 21.02 -25.29
CA ILE A 137 -32.20 21.30 -26.07
C ILE A 137 -33.29 21.90 -25.17
N VAL A 138 -33.55 21.33 -24.00
CA VAL A 138 -34.56 21.87 -23.05
C VAL A 138 -34.20 23.28 -22.60
N LEU A 139 -32.93 23.54 -22.28
CA LEU A 139 -32.47 24.88 -21.89
C LEU A 139 -32.62 25.87 -23.03
N GLY A 140 -32.22 25.49 -24.24
CA GLY A 140 -32.35 26.32 -25.44
C GLY A 140 -33.82 26.64 -25.76
N GLU A 141 -34.69 25.64 -25.73
CA GLU A 141 -36.14 25.81 -25.91
C GLU A 141 -36.73 26.72 -24.84
N THR A 142 -36.34 26.51 -23.58
CA THR A 142 -36.80 27.33 -22.46
C THR A 142 -36.40 28.79 -22.66
N CYS A 143 -35.16 29.08 -23.07
CA CYS A 143 -34.72 30.43 -23.36
C CYS A 143 -35.50 31.07 -24.52
N LEU A 144 -35.69 30.34 -25.62
CA LEU A 144 -36.44 30.83 -26.78
C LEU A 144 -37.89 31.13 -26.42
N ASN A 145 -38.56 30.20 -25.74
CA ASN A 145 -39.96 30.35 -25.33
C ASN A 145 -40.15 31.41 -24.23
N ALA A 146 -39.20 31.56 -23.31
CA ALA A 146 -39.25 32.55 -22.22
C ALA A 146 -39.32 33.98 -22.76
N MET A 147 -38.57 34.28 -23.82
CA MET A 147 -38.60 35.60 -24.47
C MET A 147 -39.99 35.95 -24.97
N PHE A 148 -40.71 34.97 -25.51
CA PHE A 148 -42.08 35.21 -25.96
C PHE A 148 -43.07 35.33 -24.79
N PHE A 149 -42.98 34.49 -23.76
CA PHE A 149 -43.90 34.57 -22.62
C PHE A 149 -43.68 35.78 -21.72
N ALA A 150 -42.49 36.38 -21.73
CA ALA A 150 -42.16 37.53 -20.90
C ALA A 150 -43.02 38.78 -21.17
N GLU A 151 -43.50 38.95 -22.41
CA GLU A 151 -44.30 40.11 -22.82
C GLU A 151 -45.73 40.14 -22.21
N GLY A 152 -46.23 39.00 -21.72
CA GLY A 152 -47.58 38.88 -21.15
C GLY A 152 -47.58 38.40 -19.69
N ASN A 153 -46.45 38.49 -18.98
CA ASN A 153 -46.30 37.99 -17.61
C ASN A 153 -45.83 39.11 -16.68
N ASP A 154 -46.51 39.28 -15.54
CA ASP A 154 -46.20 40.33 -14.53
C ASP A 154 -44.79 40.19 -13.93
N LEU A 155 -44.25 38.97 -13.89
CA LEU A 155 -42.88 38.67 -13.44
C LEU A 155 -41.85 38.78 -14.58
N GLY A 156 -42.26 39.28 -15.75
CA GLY A 156 -41.44 39.45 -16.94
C GLY A 156 -40.75 38.14 -17.34
N LEU A 157 -39.45 38.24 -17.63
CA LEU A 157 -38.65 37.10 -18.10
C LEU A 157 -38.57 35.95 -17.09
N PHE A 158 -38.64 36.23 -15.78
CA PHE A 158 -38.57 35.19 -14.76
C PHE A 158 -39.82 34.32 -14.76
N GLY A 159 -41.01 34.93 -14.82
CA GLY A 159 -42.28 34.20 -14.95
C GLY A 159 -42.40 33.47 -16.28
N GLY A 160 -41.98 34.12 -17.38
CA GLY A 160 -41.95 33.53 -18.71
C GLY A 160 -41.01 32.31 -18.80
N ALA A 161 -39.86 32.35 -18.11
CA ALA A 161 -38.94 31.22 -18.04
C ALA A 161 -39.53 30.01 -17.32
N GLY A 162 -40.28 30.22 -16.22
CA GLY A 162 -40.97 29.14 -15.52
C GLY A 162 -41.99 28.42 -16.41
N GLN A 163 -42.80 29.18 -17.14
CA GLN A 163 -43.80 28.64 -18.08
C GLN A 163 -43.13 27.95 -19.29
N ALA A 164 -42.07 28.55 -19.83
CA ALA A 164 -41.28 27.99 -20.92
C ALA A 164 -40.61 26.67 -20.55
N LEU A 165 -40.13 26.52 -19.31
CA LEU A 165 -39.52 25.29 -18.84
C LEU A 165 -40.53 24.14 -18.83
N VAL A 166 -41.74 24.38 -18.33
CA VAL A 166 -42.80 23.37 -18.33
C VAL A 166 -43.15 22.93 -19.75
N ALA A 167 -43.28 23.89 -20.68
CA ALA A 167 -43.54 23.59 -22.10
C ALA A 167 -42.42 22.74 -22.72
N SER A 168 -41.16 23.10 -22.46
CA SER A 168 -39.98 22.40 -22.97
C SER A 168 -39.84 20.99 -22.39
N LEU A 169 -40.15 20.79 -21.11
CA LEU A 169 -40.13 19.47 -20.48
C LEU A 169 -41.18 18.53 -21.06
N ILE A 170 -42.39 19.02 -21.35
CA ILE A 170 -43.44 18.21 -21.98
C ILE A 170 -43.02 17.81 -23.40
N ASN A 171 -42.44 18.74 -24.18
CA ASN A 171 -41.86 18.46 -25.49
C ASN A 171 -40.74 17.41 -25.41
N LEU A 172 -39.83 17.53 -24.43
CA LEU A 172 -38.79 16.53 -24.17
C LEU A 172 -39.40 15.15 -23.89
N VAL A 173 -40.38 15.05 -22.98
CA VAL A 173 -40.98 13.77 -22.60
C VAL A 173 -41.69 13.12 -23.80
N ILE A 174 -42.49 13.88 -24.55
CA ILE A 174 -43.17 13.36 -25.73
C ILE A 174 -42.15 12.91 -26.78
N GLY A 175 -41.14 13.74 -27.07
CA GLY A 175 -40.09 13.42 -28.02
C GLY A 175 -39.29 12.17 -27.60
N TRP A 176 -38.99 12.03 -26.32
CA TRP A 176 -38.27 10.87 -25.77
C TRP A 176 -39.10 9.59 -25.85
N LEU A 177 -40.41 9.65 -25.56
CA LEU A 177 -41.30 8.50 -25.71
C LEU A 177 -41.44 8.09 -27.18
N VAL A 178 -41.60 9.06 -28.09
CA VAL A 178 -41.69 8.76 -29.53
C VAL A 178 -40.37 8.15 -30.04
N GLY A 179 -39.23 8.80 -29.80
CA GLY A 179 -37.93 8.35 -30.30
C GLY A 179 -37.37 7.13 -29.60
N GLY A 180 -37.29 7.17 -28.27
CA GLY A 180 -36.66 6.14 -27.45
C GLY A 180 -37.52 4.89 -27.22
N MET A 181 -38.84 4.99 -27.39
CA MET A 181 -39.76 3.85 -27.27
C MET A 181 -40.42 3.53 -28.61
N CYS A 182 -41.31 4.37 -29.14
CA CYS A 182 -42.14 4.01 -30.29
C CYS A 182 -41.31 3.69 -31.55
N LEU A 183 -40.42 4.58 -31.96
CA LEU A 183 -39.62 4.40 -33.18
C LEU A 183 -38.71 3.16 -33.10
N ARG A 184 -38.16 2.85 -31.93
CA ARG A 184 -37.38 1.61 -31.74
C ARG A 184 -38.23 0.37 -31.86
N TYR A 185 -39.41 0.36 -31.25
CA TYR A 185 -40.31 -0.80 -31.33
C TYR A 185 -40.93 -0.99 -32.73
N LEU A 186 -40.86 0.01 -33.63
CA LEU A 186 -41.18 -0.18 -35.05
C LEU A 186 -40.21 -1.16 -35.76
N ASN A 187 -39.00 -1.31 -35.23
CA ASN A 187 -37.99 -2.24 -35.73
C ASN A 187 -38.19 -3.68 -35.20
N HIS A 188 -39.16 -3.90 -34.30
CA HIS A 188 -39.38 -5.21 -33.67
C HIS A 188 -39.94 -6.24 -34.67
N VAL A 189 -39.51 -7.50 -34.58
CA VAL A 189 -39.97 -8.59 -35.48
C VAL A 189 -41.45 -8.95 -35.27
N ASP A 190 -41.89 -8.99 -34.01
CA ASP A 190 -43.29 -9.15 -33.61
C ASP A 190 -44.19 -8.02 -34.14
N LYS A 191 -45.13 -8.41 -35.01
CA LYS A 191 -46.06 -7.50 -35.67
C LYS A 191 -46.98 -6.78 -34.69
N VAL A 192 -47.37 -7.41 -33.59
CA VAL A 192 -48.28 -6.79 -32.59
C VAL A 192 -47.57 -5.62 -31.92
N LYS A 193 -46.32 -5.84 -31.48
CA LYS A 193 -45.49 -4.79 -30.87
C LYS A 193 -45.20 -3.66 -31.85
N LYS A 194 -44.90 -4.00 -33.11
CA LYS A 194 -44.68 -3.02 -34.18
C LYS A 194 -45.92 -2.16 -34.45
N VAL A 195 -47.09 -2.76 -34.56
CA VAL A 195 -48.35 -2.02 -34.79
C VAL A 195 -48.70 -1.18 -33.57
N ALA A 196 -48.60 -1.72 -32.36
CA ALA A 196 -48.84 -0.97 -31.13
C ALA A 196 -47.91 0.25 -31.01
N ALA A 197 -46.63 0.10 -31.36
CA ALA A 197 -45.67 1.19 -31.38
C ALA A 197 -46.00 2.25 -32.46
N GLY A 198 -46.48 1.84 -33.63
CA GLY A 198 -46.94 2.75 -34.67
C GLY A 198 -48.17 3.55 -34.27
N VAL A 199 -49.18 2.90 -33.69
CA VAL A 199 -50.38 3.56 -33.16
C VAL A 199 -50.01 4.50 -32.01
N GLY A 200 -49.26 4.02 -31.03
CA GLY A 200 -48.82 4.83 -29.89
C GLY A 200 -47.96 6.02 -30.32
N GLY A 201 -47.03 5.82 -31.24
CA GLY A 201 -46.20 6.88 -31.81
C GLY A 201 -47.04 7.93 -32.55
N THR A 202 -48.05 7.50 -33.31
CA THR A 202 -48.97 8.42 -34.00
C THR A 202 -49.77 9.25 -33.00
N VAL A 203 -50.31 8.62 -31.95
CA VAL A 203 -51.04 9.32 -30.88
C VAL A 203 -50.15 10.34 -30.18
N LEU A 204 -48.90 9.98 -29.86
CA LEU A 204 -47.94 10.88 -29.22
C LEU A 204 -47.52 12.04 -30.14
N ILE A 205 -47.35 11.81 -31.44
CA ILE A 205 -47.07 12.89 -32.41
C ILE A 205 -48.26 13.84 -32.51
N CYS A 206 -49.50 13.32 -32.57
CA CYS A 206 -50.70 14.15 -32.53
C CYS A 206 -50.79 14.94 -31.21
N LEU A 207 -50.41 14.33 -30.08
CA LEU A 207 -50.34 15.01 -28.79
C LEU A 207 -49.27 16.11 -28.79
N ALA A 208 -48.10 15.88 -29.41
CA ALA A 208 -47.05 16.90 -29.55
C ALA A 208 -47.55 18.10 -30.37
N LEU A 209 -48.24 17.83 -31.49
CA LEU A 209 -48.85 18.87 -32.34
C LEU A 209 -49.91 19.67 -31.57
N ALA A 210 -50.83 18.97 -30.90
CA ALA A 210 -51.87 19.59 -30.08
C ALA A 210 -51.26 20.42 -28.94
N TRP A 211 -50.24 19.91 -28.25
CA TRP A 211 -49.54 20.60 -27.18
C TRP A 211 -48.87 21.89 -27.68
N ASN A 212 -48.12 21.84 -28.79
CA ASN A 212 -47.45 23.01 -29.33
C ASN A 212 -48.46 24.05 -29.87
N LEU A 213 -49.61 23.62 -30.41
CA LEU A 213 -50.70 24.53 -30.78
C LEU A 213 -51.34 25.19 -29.56
N LEU A 214 -51.59 24.43 -28.48
CA LEU A 214 -52.10 24.95 -27.22
C LEU A 214 -51.13 25.97 -26.61
N VAL A 215 -49.83 25.70 -26.66
CA VAL A 215 -48.77 26.63 -26.23
C VAL A 215 -48.82 27.94 -27.04
N GLY A 216 -49.05 27.87 -28.36
CA GLY A 216 -49.26 29.06 -29.20
C GLY A 216 -50.54 29.83 -28.88
N GLN A 217 -51.64 29.13 -28.59
CA GLN A 217 -52.88 29.77 -28.12
C GLN A 217 -52.71 30.41 -26.75
N TYR A 218 -51.95 29.77 -25.86
CA TYR A 218 -51.58 30.31 -24.55
C TYR A 218 -50.78 31.59 -24.66
N ARG A 219 -49.76 31.63 -25.54
CA ARG A 219 -49.02 32.86 -25.84
C ARG A 219 -49.94 33.98 -26.33
N THR A 220 -50.95 33.65 -27.13
CA THR A 220 -51.91 34.64 -27.66
C THR A 220 -52.85 35.12 -26.55
N ALA A 221 -53.34 34.22 -25.71
CA ALA A 221 -54.21 34.51 -24.57
C ALA A 221 -53.51 35.41 -23.54
N LEU A 222 -52.23 35.15 -23.25
CA LEU A 222 -51.39 35.99 -22.38
C LEU A 222 -51.29 37.44 -22.84
N SER A 223 -51.42 37.73 -24.14
CA SER A 223 -51.43 39.12 -24.63
C SER A 223 -52.80 39.80 -24.58
N ILE A 224 -53.88 39.05 -24.37
CA ILE A 224 -55.26 39.55 -24.39
C ILE A 224 -55.79 39.69 -22.97
N ASP A 225 -55.68 38.63 -22.18
CA ASP A 225 -56.11 38.56 -20.78
C ASP A 225 -55.13 37.66 -20.00
N PRO A 226 -54.06 38.24 -19.43
CA PRO A 226 -53.07 37.51 -18.64
C PRO A 226 -53.67 36.72 -17.46
N ASP A 227 -54.67 37.30 -16.78
CA ASP A 227 -55.25 36.75 -15.56
C ASP A 227 -56.03 35.45 -15.83
N ASN A 228 -56.68 35.34 -16.99
CA ASN A 228 -57.42 34.15 -17.42
C ASN A 228 -56.76 33.39 -18.58
N ALA A 229 -55.48 33.64 -18.86
CA ALA A 229 -54.80 33.15 -20.06
C ALA A 229 -54.89 31.62 -20.25
N ASN A 230 -54.84 30.85 -19.16
CA ASN A 230 -54.97 29.38 -19.22
C ASN A 230 -56.35 28.93 -19.75
N ALA A 231 -57.44 29.51 -19.23
CA ALA A 231 -58.79 29.14 -19.62
C ALA A 231 -59.09 29.60 -21.06
N LEU A 232 -58.71 30.83 -21.39
CA LEU A 232 -58.86 31.40 -22.72
C LEU A 232 -58.06 30.63 -23.78
N ALA A 233 -56.87 30.13 -23.43
CA ALA A 233 -56.06 29.30 -24.33
C ALA A 233 -56.77 27.99 -24.70
N VAL A 234 -57.39 27.33 -23.72
CA VAL A 234 -58.12 26.07 -23.92
C VAL A 234 -59.39 26.30 -24.73
N GLU A 235 -60.16 27.35 -24.41
CA GLU A 235 -61.36 27.75 -25.16
C GLU A 235 -61.03 27.96 -26.64
N ARG A 236 -60.02 28.80 -26.93
CA ARG A 236 -59.59 29.08 -28.30
C ARG A 236 -59.01 27.85 -29.01
N PHE A 237 -58.31 26.98 -28.29
CA PHE A 237 -57.80 25.72 -28.84
C PHE A 237 -58.94 24.77 -29.24
N ILE A 238 -60.04 24.72 -28.48
CA ILE A 238 -61.21 23.90 -28.82
C ILE A 238 -61.98 24.49 -30.01
N GLU A 239 -62.19 25.81 -30.00
CA GLU A 239 -62.97 26.50 -31.05
C GLU A 239 -62.23 26.58 -32.39
N SER A 240 -60.93 26.86 -32.36
CA SER A 240 -60.13 27.13 -33.56
C SER A 240 -58.66 26.68 -33.39
N PRO A 241 -58.39 25.36 -33.29
CA PRO A 241 -57.08 24.82 -32.90
C PRO A 241 -55.92 25.30 -33.78
N PHE A 242 -56.15 25.47 -35.08
CA PHE A 242 -55.14 25.85 -36.07
C PHE A 242 -55.05 27.37 -36.32
N ALA A 243 -55.95 28.17 -35.74
CA ALA A 243 -56.01 29.60 -35.97
C ALA A 243 -55.16 30.38 -34.95
N LEU A 244 -53.83 30.39 -35.16
CA LEU A 244 -52.92 31.23 -34.40
C LEU A 244 -52.90 32.65 -34.99
N SER A 245 -53.41 33.64 -34.25
CA SER A 245 -53.62 35.01 -34.75
C SER A 245 -52.38 35.90 -34.74
N GLN A 246 -51.28 35.47 -34.11
CA GLN A 246 -50.04 36.25 -33.99
C GLN A 246 -48.84 35.49 -34.56
N THR A 247 -47.90 36.21 -35.19
CA THR A 247 -46.67 35.63 -35.75
C THR A 247 -45.79 34.99 -34.67
N ALA A 248 -45.71 35.59 -33.48
CA ALA A 248 -44.98 35.03 -32.34
C ALA A 248 -45.49 33.62 -31.99
N SER A 249 -46.80 33.42 -31.92
CA SER A 249 -47.42 32.13 -31.62
C SER A 249 -47.08 31.05 -32.67
N TRP A 250 -46.97 31.42 -33.95
CA TRP A 250 -46.48 30.53 -35.01
C TRP A 250 -44.99 30.19 -34.86
N MET A 251 -44.16 31.12 -34.36
CA MET A 251 -42.75 30.86 -34.07
C MET A 251 -42.58 29.88 -32.92
N LEU A 252 -43.32 30.02 -31.80
CA LEU A 252 -43.25 29.04 -30.70
C LEU A 252 -43.66 27.65 -31.18
N PHE A 253 -44.75 27.56 -31.95
CA PHE A 253 -45.18 26.29 -32.53
C PHE A 253 -44.10 25.65 -33.39
N GLY A 254 -43.48 26.42 -34.29
CA GLY A 254 -42.41 25.94 -35.17
C GLY A 254 -41.15 25.51 -34.41
N ILE A 255 -40.70 26.33 -33.46
CA ILE A 255 -39.51 26.04 -32.63
C ILE A 255 -39.75 24.79 -31.78
N GLY A 256 -40.90 24.69 -31.12
CA GLY A 256 -41.24 23.53 -30.29
C GLY A 256 -41.31 22.24 -31.10
N LEU A 257 -41.89 22.26 -32.30
CA LEU A 257 -41.87 21.08 -33.19
C LEU A 257 -40.46 20.73 -33.69
N LEU A 258 -39.65 21.72 -34.03
CA LEU A 258 -38.27 21.50 -34.48
C LEU A 258 -37.44 20.84 -33.37
N LEU A 259 -37.46 21.41 -32.16
CA LEU A 259 -36.69 20.89 -31.03
C LEU A 259 -37.22 19.54 -30.56
N THR A 260 -38.54 19.33 -30.54
CA THR A 260 -39.14 18.01 -30.31
C THR A 260 -38.66 16.99 -31.34
N THR A 261 -38.54 17.37 -32.63
CA THR A 261 -38.02 16.48 -33.67
C THR A 261 -36.56 16.12 -33.44
N ILE A 262 -35.73 17.07 -33.01
CA ILE A 262 -34.32 16.80 -32.64
C ILE A 262 -34.27 15.82 -31.46
N VAL A 263 -35.09 16.04 -30.42
CA VAL A 263 -35.19 15.12 -29.27
C VAL A 263 -35.60 13.73 -29.72
N ILE A 264 -36.55 13.59 -30.66
CA ILE A 264 -36.96 12.28 -31.19
C ILE A 264 -35.77 11.57 -31.84
N ILE A 265 -34.99 12.27 -32.65
CA ILE A 265 -33.81 11.72 -33.33
C ILE A 265 -32.75 11.30 -32.30
N ASP A 266 -32.46 12.16 -31.32
CA ASP A 266 -31.46 11.92 -30.29
C ASP A 266 -31.88 10.76 -29.36
N ALA A 267 -33.13 10.76 -28.90
CA ALA A 267 -33.70 9.68 -28.10
C ALA A 267 -33.72 8.34 -28.83
N TYR A 268 -33.97 8.32 -30.14
CA TYR A 268 -33.88 7.11 -30.97
C TYR A 268 -32.44 6.57 -31.03
N LYS A 269 -31.44 7.45 -31.08
CA LYS A 269 -30.01 7.10 -31.12
C LYS A 269 -29.38 6.85 -29.75
N SER A 270 -30.10 7.05 -28.65
CA SER A 270 -29.58 6.90 -27.27
C SER A 270 -29.07 5.50 -26.87
N ASP A 271 -29.38 4.48 -27.67
CA ASP A 271 -29.15 3.05 -27.47
C ASP A 271 -29.50 2.35 -28.79
N ASP A 272 -29.35 1.04 -28.84
CA ASP A 272 -29.60 0.24 -30.04
C ASP A 272 -31.02 0.44 -30.61
N ALA A 273 -31.09 0.53 -31.95
CA ALA A 273 -32.32 0.68 -32.70
C ALA A 273 -33.34 -0.46 -32.45
N TYR A 274 -32.85 -1.65 -32.10
CA TYR A 274 -33.65 -2.78 -31.67
C TYR A 274 -33.81 -2.77 -30.14
N PRO A 275 -35.06 -2.75 -29.63
CA PRO A 275 -35.31 -2.70 -28.19
C PRO A 275 -34.57 -3.80 -27.42
N LYS A 276 -33.92 -3.41 -26.31
CA LYS A 276 -33.16 -4.29 -25.39
C LYS A 276 -31.85 -4.87 -25.93
N PHE A 277 -31.55 -4.78 -27.22
CA PHE A 277 -30.37 -5.44 -27.79
C PHE A 277 -29.06 -4.90 -27.18
N GLY A 278 -28.90 -3.56 -27.15
CA GLY A 278 -27.74 -2.93 -26.52
C GLY A 278 -27.59 -3.19 -25.02
N LYS A 279 -28.66 -3.55 -24.30
CA LYS A 279 -28.56 -3.96 -22.89
C LYS A 279 -27.98 -5.36 -22.73
N ILE A 280 -28.38 -6.30 -23.60
CA ILE A 280 -27.90 -7.69 -23.54
C ILE A 280 -26.45 -7.74 -24.00
N ASP A 281 -26.11 -7.00 -25.06
CA ASP A 281 -24.73 -6.88 -25.55
C ASP A 281 -23.78 -6.32 -24.49
N ARG A 282 -24.13 -5.19 -23.85
CA ARG A 282 -23.33 -4.62 -22.75
C ARG A 282 -23.13 -5.62 -21.60
N LYS A 283 -24.19 -6.31 -21.16
CA LYS A 283 -24.06 -7.32 -20.11
C LYS A 283 -23.07 -8.43 -20.47
N LEU A 284 -23.08 -8.88 -21.72
CA LEU A 284 -22.14 -9.89 -22.19
C LEU A 284 -20.70 -9.34 -22.21
N ARG A 285 -20.51 -8.12 -22.74
CA ARG A 285 -19.20 -7.46 -22.73
C ARG A 285 -18.66 -7.27 -21.32
N ASP A 286 -19.48 -6.76 -20.41
CA ASP A 286 -19.12 -6.56 -19.01
C ASP A 286 -18.66 -7.91 -18.40
N ALA A 287 -19.36 -9.01 -18.66
CA ALA A 287 -18.96 -10.33 -18.16
C ALA A 287 -17.68 -10.88 -18.82
N ILE A 288 -17.41 -10.56 -20.09
CA ILE A 288 -16.15 -10.90 -20.77
C ILE A 288 -14.99 -10.11 -20.17
N ASP A 289 -15.20 -8.82 -19.90
CA ASP A 289 -14.22 -7.94 -19.26
C ASP A 289 -13.93 -8.44 -17.83
N ASP A 290 -14.97 -8.79 -17.06
CA ASP A 290 -14.83 -9.41 -15.73
C ASP A 290 -14.01 -10.72 -15.80
N LEU A 291 -14.27 -11.59 -16.78
CA LEU A 291 -13.49 -12.83 -16.99
C LEU A 291 -12.02 -12.54 -17.29
N ALA A 292 -11.74 -11.52 -18.11
CA ALA A 292 -10.37 -11.11 -18.41
C ALA A 292 -9.68 -10.49 -17.18
N GLU A 293 -10.42 -9.77 -16.34
CA GLU A 293 -9.94 -9.22 -15.08
C GLU A 293 -9.49 -10.31 -14.10
N VAL A 294 -10.22 -11.42 -13.99
CA VAL A 294 -9.84 -12.59 -13.16
C VAL A 294 -8.44 -13.12 -13.53
N LEU A 295 -8.12 -13.24 -14.83
CA LEU A 295 -6.79 -13.66 -15.29
C LEU A 295 -5.71 -12.63 -14.96
N ASN A 296 -6.01 -11.33 -15.10
CA ASN A 296 -5.07 -10.27 -14.81
C ASN A 296 -4.77 -10.17 -13.30
N GLU A 297 -5.79 -10.36 -12.46
CA GLU A 297 -5.64 -10.37 -11.01
C GLU A 297 -4.81 -11.56 -10.55
N TRP A 298 -5.04 -12.75 -11.11
CA TRP A 298 -4.18 -13.90 -10.83
C TRP A 298 -2.72 -13.66 -11.21
N HIS A 299 -2.45 -13.10 -12.39
CA HIS A 299 -1.08 -12.73 -12.78
C HIS A 299 -0.45 -11.73 -11.80
N ARG A 300 -1.22 -10.75 -11.30
CA ARG A 300 -0.76 -9.79 -10.30
C ARG A 300 -0.42 -10.49 -8.99
N SER A 301 -1.34 -11.27 -8.43
CA SER A 301 -1.15 -12.05 -7.20
C SER A 301 0.07 -12.96 -7.28
N MET A 302 0.20 -13.72 -8.38
CA MET A 302 1.33 -14.63 -8.59
C MET A 302 2.68 -13.91 -8.71
N ASN A 303 2.72 -12.75 -9.34
CA ASN A 303 3.93 -11.94 -9.43
C ASN A 303 4.34 -11.37 -8.07
N GLU A 304 3.38 -10.88 -7.29
CA GLU A 304 3.60 -10.37 -5.94
C GLU A 304 4.09 -11.49 -5.01
N LEU A 305 3.45 -12.66 -5.04
CA LEU A 305 3.86 -13.83 -4.26
C LEU A 305 5.28 -14.28 -4.62
N HIS A 306 5.62 -14.35 -5.91
CA HIS A 306 6.96 -14.71 -6.35
C HIS A 306 8.01 -13.69 -5.88
N ALA A 307 7.72 -12.38 -5.98
CA ALA A 307 8.60 -11.33 -5.49
C ALA A 307 8.81 -11.40 -3.97
N GLU A 308 7.74 -11.64 -3.20
CA GLU A 308 7.79 -11.79 -1.75
C GLU A 308 8.72 -12.95 -1.35
N TYR A 309 8.64 -14.09 -2.04
CA TYR A 309 9.51 -15.23 -1.74
C TYR A 309 10.98 -14.98 -2.11
N LEU A 310 11.25 -14.23 -3.18
CA LEU A 310 12.61 -13.80 -3.51
C LEU A 310 13.18 -12.88 -2.41
N GLU A 311 12.37 -11.96 -1.90
CA GLU A 311 12.76 -11.10 -0.78
C GLU A 311 13.01 -11.90 0.50
N LYS A 312 12.15 -12.87 0.84
CA LYS A 312 12.36 -13.79 1.97
C LYS A 312 13.68 -14.56 1.85
N VAL A 313 14.07 -14.99 0.64
CA VAL A 313 15.37 -15.64 0.41
C VAL A 313 16.52 -14.69 0.77
N ASP A 314 16.48 -13.46 0.26
CA ASP A 314 17.56 -12.49 0.47
C ASP A 314 17.63 -12.03 1.95
N GLU A 315 16.50 -11.76 2.59
CA GLU A 315 16.42 -11.36 4.00
C GLU A 315 16.96 -12.45 4.93
N ASN A 316 16.50 -13.70 4.78
CA ASN A 316 16.94 -14.80 5.64
C ASN A 316 18.43 -15.11 5.46
N PHE A 317 18.95 -14.99 4.24
CA PHE A 317 20.38 -15.15 4.01
C PHE A 317 21.19 -14.00 4.63
N HIS A 318 20.72 -12.76 4.54
CA HIS A 318 21.34 -11.63 5.21
C HIS A 318 21.41 -11.84 6.73
N ILE A 319 20.35 -12.37 7.35
CA ILE A 319 20.35 -12.71 8.79
C ILE A 319 21.43 -13.77 9.10
N CYS A 320 21.57 -14.81 8.26
CA CYS A 320 22.65 -15.80 8.40
C CYS A 320 24.05 -15.15 8.36
N GLN A 321 24.27 -14.21 7.43
CA GLN A 321 25.53 -13.47 7.32
C GLN A 321 25.80 -12.62 8.56
N GLU A 322 24.81 -11.83 9.01
CA GLU A 322 24.94 -10.96 10.16
C GLU A 322 25.28 -11.75 11.44
N ARG A 323 24.62 -12.89 11.65
CA ARG A 323 24.88 -13.78 12.80
C ARG A 323 26.27 -14.40 12.74
N ALA A 324 26.73 -14.84 11.57
CA ALA A 324 28.09 -15.34 11.38
C ALA A 324 29.14 -14.25 11.68
N ASP A 325 28.92 -13.03 11.20
CA ASP A 325 29.82 -11.90 11.44
C ASP A 325 29.78 -11.45 12.90
N ARG A 326 28.62 -11.54 13.56
CA ARG A 326 28.48 -11.28 15.00
C ARG A 326 29.30 -12.28 15.80
N LEU A 327 29.27 -13.57 15.44
CA LEU A 327 30.06 -14.61 16.11
C LEU A 327 31.57 -14.35 16.00
N GLU A 328 32.05 -14.01 14.80
CA GLU A 328 33.46 -13.64 14.59
C GLU A 328 33.87 -12.42 15.43
N ARG A 329 33.02 -11.39 15.48
CA ARG A 329 33.24 -10.20 16.30
C ARG A 329 33.30 -10.55 17.79
N SER A 330 32.38 -11.37 18.30
CA SER A 330 32.35 -11.79 19.71
C SER A 330 33.62 -12.53 20.14
N HIS A 331 34.11 -13.47 19.32
CA HIS A 331 35.38 -14.16 19.63
C HIS A 331 36.59 -13.20 19.61
N ARG A 332 36.62 -12.21 18.70
CA ARG A 332 37.66 -11.18 18.71
C ARG A 332 37.59 -10.31 19.96
N THR A 333 36.38 -9.94 20.40
CA THR A 333 36.16 -9.16 21.62
C THR A 333 36.69 -9.91 22.85
N ILE A 334 36.41 -11.21 22.99
CA ILE A 334 36.97 -12.03 24.08
C ILE A 334 38.50 -11.96 24.07
N LYS A 335 39.15 -12.25 22.93
CA LYS A 335 40.62 -12.21 22.83
C LYS A 335 41.20 -10.83 23.18
N GLN A 336 40.51 -9.76 22.78
CA GLN A 336 40.91 -8.39 23.11
C GLN A 336 40.78 -8.10 24.61
N GLN A 337 39.68 -8.53 25.25
CA GLN A 337 39.48 -8.35 26.69
C GLN A 337 40.57 -9.03 27.52
N ILE A 338 40.95 -10.28 27.15
CA ILE A 338 42.05 -11.01 27.79
C ILE A 338 43.36 -10.23 27.64
N SER A 339 43.69 -9.81 26.42
CA SER A 339 44.92 -9.05 26.17
C SER A 339 44.96 -7.70 26.89
N ILE A 340 43.81 -7.03 27.06
CA ILE A 340 43.72 -5.78 27.82
C ILE A 340 44.00 -6.04 29.31
N LEU A 341 43.43 -7.10 29.87
CA LEU A 341 43.67 -7.47 31.27
C LEU A 341 45.14 -7.85 31.52
N ASP A 342 45.74 -8.65 30.63
CA ASP A 342 47.16 -9.01 30.72
C ASP A 342 48.07 -7.77 30.72
N ARG A 343 47.81 -6.82 29.81
CA ARG A 343 48.54 -5.55 29.75
C ARG A 343 48.30 -4.70 30.98
N PHE A 344 47.08 -4.70 31.51
CA PHE A 344 46.74 -3.98 32.74
C PHE A 344 47.52 -4.53 33.94
N VAL A 345 47.58 -5.85 34.11
CA VAL A 345 48.38 -6.51 35.17
C VAL A 345 49.86 -6.19 35.00
N ALA A 346 50.40 -6.30 33.78
CA ALA A 346 51.81 -5.99 33.51
C ALA A 346 52.17 -4.53 33.82
N ALA A 347 51.30 -3.58 33.45
CA ALA A 347 51.50 -2.17 33.77
C ALA A 347 51.45 -1.90 35.28
N HIS A 348 50.52 -2.52 36.01
CA HIS A 348 50.39 -2.36 37.46
C HIS A 348 51.55 -3.01 38.23
N LYS A 349 52.11 -4.09 37.68
CA LYS A 349 53.37 -4.69 38.18
C LYS A 349 54.53 -3.70 38.11
N GLN A 350 54.71 -3.02 36.98
CA GLN A 350 55.76 -2.00 36.83
C GLN A 350 55.56 -0.83 37.79
N VAL A 351 54.31 -0.40 37.99
CA VAL A 351 53.97 0.64 38.98
C VAL A 351 54.32 0.20 40.40
N PHE A 352 53.99 -1.05 40.78
CA PHE A 352 54.37 -1.59 42.08
C PHE A 352 55.88 -1.56 42.30
N GLU A 353 56.64 -2.09 41.33
CA GLU A 353 58.11 -2.12 41.40
C GLU A 353 58.69 -0.72 41.57
N SER A 354 58.18 0.25 40.79
CA SER A 354 58.59 1.66 40.90
C SER A 354 58.26 2.27 42.27
N CYS A 355 57.07 2.02 42.81
CA CYS A 355 56.66 2.54 44.12
C CYS A 355 57.52 1.96 45.25
N VAL A 356 57.77 0.64 45.24
CA VAL A 356 58.59 -0.02 46.27
C VAL A 356 60.05 0.44 46.20
N LEU A 357 60.62 0.53 45.00
CA LEU A 357 62.00 1.03 44.84
C LEU A 357 62.13 2.49 45.30
N THR A 358 61.15 3.34 44.99
CA THR A 358 61.11 4.74 45.46
C THR A 358 61.00 4.80 46.98
N TYR A 359 60.11 4.01 47.58
CA TYR A 359 59.97 3.88 49.02
C TYR A 359 61.29 3.50 49.69
N ARG A 360 61.93 2.42 49.23
CA ARG A 360 63.19 1.91 49.78
C ARG A 360 64.33 2.92 49.64
N GLN A 361 64.43 3.59 48.50
CA GLN A 361 65.47 4.59 48.25
C GLN A 361 65.33 5.80 49.17
N ILE A 362 64.11 6.35 49.31
CA ILE A 362 63.87 7.48 50.21
C ILE A 362 64.06 7.06 51.67
N ASN A 363 63.65 5.85 52.04
CA ASN A 363 63.86 5.30 53.36
C ASN A 363 65.36 5.20 53.71
N LYS A 364 66.18 4.63 52.81
CA LYS A 364 67.65 4.57 52.92
C LYS A 364 68.30 5.94 53.15
N GLN A 365 67.79 6.99 52.47
CA GLN A 365 68.32 8.36 52.60
C GLN A 365 67.98 9.04 53.94
N ASN A 366 66.98 8.55 54.66
CA ASN A 366 66.42 9.22 55.84
C ASN A 366 66.61 8.43 57.14
N ARG A 367 67.36 7.32 57.10
CA ARG A 367 67.66 6.46 58.27
C ARG A 367 69.07 6.65 58.80
N GLU A 368 69.26 6.34 60.08
CA GLU A 368 70.56 6.40 60.76
C GLU A 368 71.21 5.02 60.92
N ASP A 369 70.40 3.94 60.93
CA ASP A 369 70.86 2.54 60.99
C ASP A 369 71.02 1.93 59.58
N GLU A 370 71.67 0.77 59.49
CA GLU A 370 71.78 0.02 58.23
C GLU A 370 70.41 -0.43 57.71
N ALA A 371 70.27 -0.46 56.38
CA ALA A 371 69.05 -0.96 55.77
C ALA A 371 68.98 -2.49 55.82
N PRO A 372 67.78 -3.09 55.95
CA PRO A 372 67.66 -4.54 55.89
C PRO A 372 68.12 -5.06 54.53
N SER A 373 68.85 -6.18 54.56
CA SER A 373 69.50 -6.78 53.38
C SER A 373 68.58 -7.04 52.19
N TYR A 374 67.28 -7.27 52.41
CA TYR A 374 66.33 -7.49 51.32
C TYR A 374 66.02 -6.22 50.49
N PHE A 375 66.40 -5.03 50.98
CA PHE A 375 66.22 -3.78 50.22
C PHE A 375 67.06 -3.75 48.93
N ASP A 376 68.16 -4.51 48.90
CA ASP A 376 69.03 -4.63 47.73
C ASP A 376 68.56 -5.72 46.74
N LEU A 377 67.56 -6.52 47.13
CA LEU A 377 66.87 -7.46 46.25
C LEU A 377 65.72 -6.75 45.52
N GLY A 378 65.40 -7.22 44.31
CA GLY A 378 64.21 -6.75 43.59
C GLY A 378 62.92 -6.96 44.40
N PRO A 379 61.89 -6.09 44.26
CA PRO A 379 60.59 -6.31 44.88
C PRO A 379 59.99 -7.67 44.45
N GLN A 380 59.37 -8.40 45.37
CA GLN A 380 58.62 -9.61 45.01
C GLN A 380 57.32 -9.22 44.29
N SER A 381 57.35 -9.23 42.96
CA SER A 381 56.33 -8.67 42.08
C SER A 381 55.52 -9.75 41.33
N GLU A 382 55.13 -10.80 42.04
CA GLU A 382 54.20 -11.81 41.53
C GLU A 382 52.77 -11.29 41.68
N PHE A 383 52.23 -10.72 40.60
CA PHE A 383 50.82 -10.39 40.46
C PHE A 383 50.22 -11.23 39.34
N SER A 384 49.09 -11.86 39.63
CA SER A 384 48.22 -12.52 38.66
C SER A 384 46.81 -11.95 38.77
N HIS A 385 46.04 -12.05 37.70
CA HIS A 385 44.61 -11.80 37.76
C HIS A 385 43.85 -13.08 38.14
N ASP A 386 42.69 -12.92 38.77
CA ASP A 386 41.81 -14.06 39.12
C ASP A 386 40.85 -14.43 37.97
N PHE A 387 41.01 -13.82 36.80
CA PHE A 387 40.19 -14.10 35.63
C PHE A 387 40.52 -15.49 35.05
N HIS A 388 39.55 -16.41 35.15
CA HIS A 388 39.63 -17.78 34.67
C HIS A 388 38.39 -18.06 33.81
N PRO A 389 38.44 -17.77 32.50
CA PRO A 389 37.29 -17.97 31.63
C PRO A 389 37.01 -19.45 31.41
N ASP A 390 35.76 -19.86 31.57
CA ASP A 390 35.29 -21.17 31.10
C ASP A 390 35.39 -21.24 29.58
N ALA A 391 35.89 -22.34 29.00
CA ALA A 391 36.04 -22.44 27.56
C ALA A 391 34.67 -22.36 26.83
N VAL A 392 34.46 -21.29 26.06
CA VAL A 392 33.31 -21.21 25.14
C VAL A 392 33.59 -22.09 23.93
N GLU A 393 32.59 -22.88 23.53
CA GLU A 393 32.66 -23.71 22.32
C GLU A 393 32.90 -22.83 21.07
N ASP A 394 33.96 -23.12 20.32
CA ASP A 394 34.28 -22.38 19.09
C ASP A 394 33.47 -22.92 17.90
N LYS A 395 32.26 -22.39 17.73
CA LYS A 395 31.33 -22.77 16.65
C LYS A 395 31.60 -22.04 15.33
N ARG A 396 32.66 -21.22 15.22
CA ARG A 396 32.89 -20.37 14.03
C ARG A 396 33.06 -21.15 12.74
N SER A 397 33.79 -22.27 12.79
CA SER A 397 33.99 -23.13 11.62
C SER A 397 32.68 -23.75 11.15
N VAL A 398 31.87 -24.25 12.08
CA VAL A 398 30.56 -24.88 11.81
C VAL A 398 29.60 -23.86 11.21
N VAL A 399 29.44 -22.69 11.85
CA VAL A 399 28.54 -21.63 11.36
C VAL A 399 28.99 -21.10 10.00
N ARG A 400 30.31 -20.93 9.78
CA ARG A 400 30.85 -20.48 8.49
C ARG A 400 30.59 -21.51 7.40
N GLN A 401 30.90 -22.78 7.65
CA GLN A 401 30.64 -23.85 6.70
C GLN A 401 29.15 -23.91 6.35
N ARG A 402 28.28 -23.84 7.36
CA ARG A 402 26.84 -23.90 7.17
C ARG A 402 26.31 -22.71 6.36
N ARG A 403 26.81 -21.50 6.62
CA ARG A 403 26.49 -20.30 5.82
C ARG A 403 26.95 -20.46 4.37
N ASP A 404 28.15 -21.00 4.14
CA ASP A 404 28.70 -21.17 2.79
C ASP A 404 27.95 -22.27 2.01
N GLU A 405 27.51 -23.34 2.69
CA GLU A 405 26.59 -24.34 2.13
C GLU A 405 25.29 -23.69 1.64
N ILE A 406 24.68 -22.83 2.45
CA ILE A 406 23.44 -22.10 2.07
C ILE A 406 23.71 -21.16 0.90
N ALA A 407 24.81 -20.41 0.94
CA ALA A 407 25.19 -19.47 -0.12
C ALA A 407 25.29 -20.17 -1.49
N ASN A 408 25.87 -21.38 -1.51
CA ASN A 408 25.98 -22.19 -2.72
C ASN A 408 24.63 -22.71 -3.23
N ARG A 409 23.63 -22.84 -2.35
CA ARG A 409 22.26 -23.28 -2.70
C ARG A 409 21.32 -22.14 -3.07
N LEU A 410 21.66 -20.88 -2.78
CA LEU A 410 20.80 -19.73 -3.12
C LEU A 410 20.41 -19.67 -4.61
N PRO A 411 21.32 -19.86 -5.57
CA PRO A 411 20.93 -19.84 -6.98
C PRO A 411 19.97 -20.98 -7.33
N GLU A 412 20.13 -22.14 -6.70
CA GLU A 412 19.24 -23.29 -6.87
C GLU A 412 17.85 -22.98 -6.32
N ILE A 413 17.75 -22.42 -5.11
CA ILE A 413 16.47 -22.02 -4.49
C ILE A 413 15.75 -20.99 -5.35
N LYS A 414 16.43 -19.92 -5.77
CA LYS A 414 15.83 -18.89 -6.64
C LYS A 414 15.38 -19.45 -7.99
N ASN A 415 16.15 -20.39 -8.55
CA ASN A 415 15.75 -21.07 -9.78
C ASN A 415 14.53 -21.98 -9.56
N GLN A 416 14.44 -22.69 -8.44
CA GLN A 416 13.26 -23.50 -8.10
C GLN A 416 12.01 -22.63 -7.99
N LEU A 417 12.08 -21.48 -7.31
CA LEU A 417 10.97 -20.52 -7.25
C LEU A 417 10.53 -20.07 -8.65
N LEU A 418 11.49 -19.74 -9.52
CA LEU A 418 11.20 -19.34 -10.90
C LEU A 418 10.58 -20.48 -11.73
N GLN A 419 11.02 -21.72 -11.55
CA GLN A 419 10.45 -22.88 -12.26
C GLN A 419 9.02 -23.14 -11.80
N ILE A 420 8.78 -23.16 -10.48
CA ILE A 420 7.43 -23.30 -9.92
C ILE A 420 6.52 -22.21 -10.49
N TYR A 421 6.96 -20.95 -10.50
CA TYR A 421 6.19 -19.85 -11.09
C TYR A 421 5.83 -20.12 -12.56
N LYS A 422 6.79 -20.54 -13.38
CA LYS A 422 6.57 -20.85 -14.80
C LYS A 422 5.61 -22.02 -14.99
N GLU A 423 5.77 -23.09 -14.21
CA GLU A 423 4.88 -24.24 -14.23
C GLU A 423 3.44 -23.83 -13.94
N LYS A 424 3.20 -22.94 -12.96
CA LYS A 424 1.84 -22.44 -12.65
C LYS A 424 1.25 -21.60 -13.78
N VAL A 425 2.07 -20.83 -14.49
CA VAL A 425 1.65 -20.10 -15.69
C VAL A 425 1.33 -21.04 -16.86
N GLU A 426 2.07 -22.13 -17.02
CA GLU A 426 1.79 -23.17 -18.03
C GLU A 426 0.55 -24.02 -17.71
N GLU A 427 0.12 -24.06 -16.44
CA GLU A 427 -1.11 -24.75 -16.00
C GLU A 427 -2.41 -23.96 -16.25
N LEU A 428 -2.33 -22.70 -16.69
CA LEU A 428 -3.47 -21.89 -17.13
C LEU A 428 -3.99 -22.38 -18.50
#